data_AF-A0A0G4HRQ9-F1
#
_entry.id   AF-A0A0G4HRQ9-F1
#
_cell.length_a   1.000
_cell.length_b   1.000
_cell.length_c   1.000
_cell.angle_alpha   90.00
_cell.angle_beta   90.00
_cell.angle_gamma   90.00
#
_symmetry.space_group_name_H-M   'P 1'
#
loop_
_entity.id
_entity.type
_entity.pdbx_description
1 polymer ?
#
loop_
_entity_poly.entity_id
_entity_poly.type
_entity_poly.pdbx_seq_one_letter_code
_entity_poly.pdbx_strand_id
1 'polypeptide(L)'
;MVVFQDHVPVPADLLAASKEFIEKKFGSLKPELLAEDFKFRFPIVELDSKAEFVKAFGGFELDSAFPDADSQTVFYNFRLDPVNPRRVWVDTRFKGTHTGKFGQKGPFFYIKPTGKKVESPPQVLSFTFNENLQVSLMTGGYVVDKNEGNTGGLGGVFGLMHAIGHTLPFPEAKPMRLSYRYRILRLFGKVVDYIKDTFFSSPAEPEKKLK
;
A
#
# COMPACT_ATOMS: atom_id res chain seq x y z
N MET A 1 -13.25 -27.92 10.32
CA MET A 1 -13.42 -28.03 8.86
C MET A 1 -13.00 -26.71 8.24
N VAL A 2 -12.01 -26.71 7.34
CA VAL A 2 -11.58 -25.50 6.62
C VAL A 2 -12.48 -25.36 5.39
N VAL A 3 -13.04 -24.17 5.18
CA VAL A 3 -13.84 -23.86 3.98
C VAL A 3 -12.96 -23.08 3.02
N PHE A 4 -12.81 -23.61 1.81
CA PHE A 4 -12.16 -22.90 0.70
C PHE A 4 -13.26 -22.27 -0.15
N GLN A 5 -13.03 -21.05 -0.60
CA GLN A 5 -13.95 -20.34 -1.48
C GLN A 5 -13.22 -20.00 -2.77
N ASP A 6 -13.84 -20.36 -3.89
CA ASP A 6 -13.30 -20.07 -5.21
C ASP A 6 -13.42 -18.58 -5.54
N HIS A 7 -12.65 -18.16 -6.54
CA HIS A 7 -12.69 -16.79 -7.04
C HIS A 7 -14.09 -16.44 -7.57
N VAL A 8 -14.72 -15.43 -6.96
CA VAL A 8 -15.98 -14.87 -7.44
C VAL A 8 -15.68 -13.76 -8.45
N PRO A 9 -16.17 -13.86 -9.70
CA PRO A 9 -16.01 -12.78 -10.69
C PRO A 9 -16.59 -11.46 -10.18
N VAL A 10 -15.89 -10.36 -10.46
CA VAL A 10 -16.41 -9.02 -10.16
C VAL A 10 -17.57 -8.72 -11.12
N PRO A 11 -18.75 -8.31 -10.63
CA PRO A 11 -19.84 -7.81 -11.46
C PRO A 11 -19.38 -6.70 -12.43
N ALA A 12 -19.89 -6.70 -13.66
CA ALA A 12 -19.40 -5.82 -14.73
C ALA A 12 -19.57 -4.33 -14.41
N ASP A 13 -20.66 -3.98 -13.72
CA ASP A 13 -20.95 -2.62 -13.23
C ASP A 13 -19.96 -2.17 -12.17
N LEU A 14 -19.66 -3.01 -11.16
CA LEU A 14 -18.66 -2.72 -10.12
C LEU A 14 -17.25 -2.62 -10.70
N LEU A 15 -16.92 -3.47 -11.68
CA LEU A 15 -15.64 -3.42 -12.38
C LEU A 15 -15.49 -2.12 -13.18
N ALA A 16 -16.54 -1.73 -13.92
CA ALA A 16 -16.55 -0.48 -14.68
C ALA A 16 -16.44 0.74 -13.74
N ALA A 17 -17.24 0.78 -12.67
CA ALA A 17 -17.21 1.85 -11.68
C ALA A 17 -15.84 1.95 -10.98
N SER A 18 -15.19 0.82 -10.68
CA SER A 18 -13.85 0.80 -10.09
C SER A 18 -12.80 1.41 -11.02
N LYS A 19 -12.87 1.11 -12.32
CA LYS A 19 -11.95 1.67 -13.32
C LYS A 19 -12.19 3.16 -13.53
N GLU A 20 -13.45 3.58 -13.68
CA GLU A 20 -13.81 5.00 -13.77
C GLU A 20 -13.31 5.76 -12.54
N PHE A 21 -13.51 5.20 -11.34
CA PHE A 21 -13.06 5.81 -10.09
C PHE A 21 -11.55 6.06 -10.07
N ILE A 22 -10.75 5.09 -10.51
CA ILE A 22 -9.29 5.22 -10.63
C ILE A 22 -8.92 6.27 -11.70
N GLU A 23 -9.52 6.20 -12.89
CA GLU A 23 -9.27 7.13 -14.01
C GLU A 23 -9.62 8.58 -13.65
N LYS A 24 -10.65 8.77 -12.84
CA LYS A 24 -11.05 10.10 -12.29
C LYS A 24 -10.29 10.45 -11.01
N LYS A 25 -9.10 9.86 -10.82
CA LYS A 25 -8.16 10.16 -9.73
C LYS A 25 -8.83 10.01 -8.36
N PHE A 26 -9.49 8.87 -8.16
CA PHE A 26 -10.21 8.49 -6.95
C PHE A 26 -11.32 9.48 -6.57
N GLY A 27 -11.99 10.05 -7.56
CA GLY A 27 -13.08 11.00 -7.37
C GLY A 27 -12.63 12.44 -7.11
N SER A 28 -11.32 12.74 -7.10
CA SER A 28 -10.84 14.13 -7.00
C SER A 28 -11.19 14.98 -8.23
N LEU A 29 -11.24 14.37 -9.42
CA LEU A 29 -11.71 15.04 -10.65
C LEU A 29 -13.23 14.98 -10.84
N LYS A 30 -13.89 14.02 -10.16
CA LYS A 30 -15.32 13.73 -10.30
C LYS A 30 -15.94 13.39 -8.94
N PRO A 31 -16.15 14.40 -8.05
CA PRO A 31 -16.57 14.16 -6.68
C PRO A 31 -17.93 13.46 -6.55
N GLU A 32 -18.80 13.52 -7.57
CA GLU A 32 -20.08 12.79 -7.60
C GLU A 32 -19.93 11.26 -7.57
N LEU A 33 -18.74 10.73 -7.88
CA LEU A 33 -18.41 9.30 -7.70
C LEU A 33 -18.25 8.92 -6.22
N LEU A 34 -18.08 9.89 -5.33
CA LEU A 34 -18.00 9.69 -3.88
C LEU A 34 -19.39 9.87 -3.27
N ALA A 35 -19.82 8.91 -2.45
CA ALA A 35 -21.06 9.01 -1.69
C ALA A 35 -20.99 10.16 -0.68
N GLU A 36 -22.14 10.65 -0.23
CA GLU A 36 -22.20 11.73 0.77
C GLU A 36 -21.60 11.31 2.12
N ASP A 37 -21.73 10.04 2.49
CA ASP A 37 -21.15 9.43 3.69
C ASP A 37 -19.75 8.83 3.46
N PHE A 38 -19.06 9.25 2.40
CA PHE A 38 -17.76 8.69 2.02
C PHE A 38 -16.71 8.76 3.13
N LYS A 39 -15.98 7.65 3.27
CA LYS A 39 -14.86 7.48 4.20
C LYS A 39 -13.60 7.07 3.46
N PHE A 40 -12.48 7.61 3.90
CA PHE A 40 -11.15 7.17 3.47
C PHE A 40 -10.41 6.54 4.66
N ARG A 41 -9.75 5.41 4.40
CA ARG A 41 -8.95 4.68 5.40
C ARG A 41 -7.59 4.31 4.85
N PHE A 42 -6.58 4.83 5.52
CA PHE A 42 -5.16 4.54 5.30
C PHE A 42 -4.61 4.02 6.64
N PRO A 43 -3.50 3.24 6.67
CA PRO A 43 -2.95 2.71 7.91
C PRO A 43 -2.85 3.67 9.11
N ILE A 44 -2.62 4.96 8.85
CA ILE A 44 -2.44 6.01 9.88
C ILE A 44 -3.42 7.17 9.72
N VAL A 45 -4.03 7.34 8.54
CA VAL A 45 -4.86 8.50 8.21
C VAL A 45 -6.26 8.03 7.92
N GLU A 46 -7.23 8.56 8.66
CA GLU A 46 -8.65 8.34 8.43
C GLU A 46 -9.31 9.68 8.15
N LEU A 47 -10.15 9.74 7.12
CA LEU A 47 -10.95 10.91 6.81
C LEU A 47 -12.42 10.45 6.76
N ASP A 48 -13.27 11.19 7.46
CA ASP A 48 -14.69 10.86 7.62
C ASP A 48 -15.60 11.73 6.74
N SER A 49 -15.00 12.57 5.90
CA SER A 49 -15.76 13.36 4.93
C SER A 49 -15.15 13.35 3.53
N LYS A 50 -16.04 13.32 2.54
CA LYS A 50 -15.76 13.55 1.11
C LYS A 50 -14.95 14.82 0.87
N ALA A 51 -15.34 15.92 1.53
CA ALA A 51 -14.69 17.22 1.34
C ALA A 51 -13.23 17.23 1.84
N GLU A 52 -12.95 16.65 3.00
CA GLU A 52 -11.59 16.52 3.52
C GLU A 52 -10.73 15.66 2.62
N PHE A 53 -11.28 14.54 2.12
CA PHE A 53 -10.56 13.66 1.21
C PHE A 53 -10.20 14.35 -0.11
N VAL A 54 -11.16 14.99 -0.79
CA VAL A 54 -10.89 15.68 -2.06
C VAL A 54 -9.85 16.80 -1.87
N LYS A 55 -9.94 17.55 -0.77
CA LYS A 55 -8.98 18.59 -0.43
C LYS A 55 -7.58 18.02 -0.14
N ALA A 56 -7.48 16.99 0.68
CA ALA A 56 -6.21 16.39 1.06
C ALA A 56 -5.55 15.65 -0.11
N PHE A 57 -6.29 14.78 -0.81
CA PHE A 57 -5.80 14.00 -1.93
C PHE A 57 -5.42 14.90 -3.11
N GLY A 58 -6.29 15.84 -3.48
CA GLY A 58 -6.02 16.80 -4.55
C GLY A 58 -4.83 17.73 -4.23
N GLY A 59 -4.63 18.05 -2.95
CA GLY A 59 -3.52 18.90 -2.49
C GLY A 59 -2.12 18.32 -2.71
N PHE A 60 -1.99 17.00 -2.93
CA PHE A 60 -0.69 16.38 -3.22
C PHE A 60 -0.23 16.58 -4.67
N GLU A 61 -1.13 16.92 -5.59
CA GLU A 61 -0.84 17.20 -7.00
C GLU A 61 0.03 16.11 -7.67
N LEU A 62 -0.30 14.83 -7.45
CA LEU A 62 0.55 13.70 -7.87
C LEU A 62 0.81 13.65 -9.37
N ASP A 63 -0.14 14.05 -10.20
CA ASP A 63 0.02 14.13 -11.66
C ASP A 63 1.06 15.19 -12.06
N SER A 64 1.10 16.31 -11.32
CA SER A 64 2.13 17.33 -11.50
C SER A 64 3.46 16.87 -10.97
N ALA A 65 3.49 16.13 -9.85
CA ALA A 65 4.72 15.64 -9.24
C ALA A 65 5.40 14.55 -10.09
N PHE A 66 4.60 13.64 -10.66
CA PHE A 66 5.04 12.48 -11.43
C PHE A 66 4.32 12.41 -12.79
N PRO A 67 4.65 13.28 -13.75
CA PRO A 67 3.96 13.34 -15.04
C PRO A 67 4.02 12.06 -15.88
N ASP A 68 5.00 11.19 -15.63
CA ASP A 68 5.15 9.89 -16.31
C ASP A 68 4.37 8.75 -15.64
N ALA A 69 3.78 8.98 -14.46
CA ALA A 69 3.22 7.91 -13.63
C ALA A 69 2.00 7.21 -14.23
N ASP A 70 1.15 7.91 -14.99
CA ASP A 70 -0.07 7.32 -15.58
C ASP A 70 0.26 6.20 -16.58
N SER A 71 1.40 6.31 -17.27
CA SER A 71 1.86 5.29 -18.22
C SER A 71 2.63 4.13 -17.57
N GLN A 72 2.98 4.25 -16.28
CA GLN A 72 3.84 3.29 -15.59
C GLN A 72 3.14 2.61 -14.40
N THR A 73 2.13 3.25 -13.83
CA THR A 73 1.36 2.72 -12.71
C THR A 73 0.37 1.68 -13.20
N VAL A 74 0.39 0.51 -12.58
CA VAL A 74 -0.52 -0.59 -12.93
C VAL A 74 -1.56 -0.80 -11.84
N PHE A 75 -2.79 -1.05 -12.26
CA PHE A 75 -3.88 -1.55 -11.43
C PHE A 75 -4.33 -2.90 -11.97
N TYR A 76 -4.36 -3.92 -11.13
CA TYR A 76 -4.59 -5.29 -11.54
C TYR A 76 -5.29 -6.10 -10.44
N ASN A 77 -5.67 -7.34 -10.76
CA ASN A 77 -6.27 -8.29 -9.81
C ASN A 77 -7.53 -7.74 -9.10
N PHE A 78 -8.43 -7.15 -9.89
CA PHE A 78 -9.75 -6.73 -9.41
C PHE A 78 -10.52 -7.97 -8.96
N ARG A 79 -10.93 -8.01 -7.68
CA ARG A 79 -11.60 -9.16 -7.06
C ARG A 79 -12.69 -8.71 -6.12
N LEU A 80 -13.80 -9.46 -6.08
CA LEU A 80 -14.92 -9.18 -5.20
C LEU A 80 -14.58 -9.62 -3.77
N ASP A 81 -14.98 -8.84 -2.78
CA ASP A 81 -14.94 -9.28 -1.39
C ASP A 81 -16.03 -10.35 -1.16
N PRO A 82 -15.68 -11.56 -0.71
CA PRO A 82 -16.64 -12.64 -0.52
C PRO A 82 -17.63 -12.40 0.64
N VAL A 83 -17.30 -11.49 1.56
CA VAL A 83 -18.13 -11.13 2.72
C VAL A 83 -18.93 -9.87 2.43
N ASN A 84 -18.35 -8.89 1.73
CA ASN A 84 -19.03 -7.67 1.32
C ASN A 84 -19.24 -7.63 -0.21
N PRO A 85 -20.42 -7.99 -0.73
CA PRO A 85 -20.66 -8.11 -2.17
C PRO A 85 -20.66 -6.77 -2.93
N ARG A 86 -20.47 -5.65 -2.24
CA ARG A 86 -20.31 -4.32 -2.85
C ARG A 86 -18.88 -3.81 -2.76
N ARG A 87 -17.93 -4.59 -2.23
CA ARG A 87 -16.52 -4.20 -2.14
C ARG A 87 -15.68 -4.90 -3.19
N VAL A 88 -14.89 -4.11 -3.90
CA VAL A 88 -13.88 -4.60 -4.85
C VAL A 88 -12.50 -4.31 -4.27
N TRP A 89 -11.65 -5.34 -4.20
CA TRP A 89 -10.23 -5.21 -3.91
C TRP A 89 -9.45 -5.07 -5.21
N VAL A 90 -8.44 -4.21 -5.22
CA VAL A 90 -7.62 -3.90 -6.40
C VAL A 90 -6.16 -3.83 -5.97
N ASP A 91 -5.27 -4.49 -6.71
CA ASP A 91 -3.84 -4.40 -6.46
C ASP A 91 -3.22 -3.30 -7.32
N THR A 92 -2.19 -2.63 -6.82
CA THR A 92 -1.49 -1.58 -7.56
C THR A 92 0.01 -1.56 -7.28
N ARG A 93 0.77 -1.14 -8.29
CA ARG A 93 2.19 -0.80 -8.19
C ARG A 93 2.44 0.53 -8.88
N PHE A 94 2.59 1.57 -8.07
CA PHE A 94 2.92 2.91 -8.56
C PHE A 94 4.38 2.98 -9.02
N LYS A 95 4.60 3.58 -10.19
CA LYS A 95 5.92 3.93 -10.71
C LYS A 95 5.87 5.32 -11.31
N GLY A 96 6.93 6.09 -11.13
CA GLY A 96 7.06 7.41 -11.74
C GLY A 96 8.35 8.12 -11.34
N THR A 97 8.67 9.21 -12.03
CA THR A 97 9.86 10.03 -11.81
C THR A 97 9.44 11.41 -11.30
N HIS A 98 9.98 11.83 -10.16
CA HIS A 98 9.65 13.13 -9.55
C HIS A 98 10.32 14.28 -10.31
N THR A 99 9.71 14.67 -11.43
CA THR A 99 10.20 15.72 -12.35
C THR A 99 9.41 17.01 -12.26
N GLY A 100 8.21 16.98 -11.67
CA GLY A 100 7.45 18.18 -11.38
C GLY A 100 7.33 18.46 -9.89
N LYS A 101 6.42 19.37 -9.54
CA LYS A 101 6.27 19.85 -8.16
C LYS A 101 5.36 18.91 -7.39
N PHE A 102 5.79 18.52 -6.20
CA PHE A 102 4.94 17.76 -5.29
C PHE A 102 4.27 18.73 -4.31
N GLY A 103 2.96 18.61 -4.21
CA GLY A 103 2.11 19.37 -3.29
C GLY A 103 1.89 20.85 -3.67
N GLN A 104 0.79 21.40 -3.14
CA GLN A 104 0.47 22.82 -3.28
C GLN A 104 1.47 23.74 -2.58
N LYS A 105 1.58 24.99 -3.05
CA LYS A 105 2.40 26.03 -2.40
C LYS A 105 1.94 26.25 -0.95
N GLY A 106 2.71 25.72 -0.02
CA GLY A 106 2.56 25.93 1.42
C GLY A 106 3.85 25.57 2.16
N PRO A 107 4.08 26.11 3.37
CA PRO A 107 5.35 25.97 4.09
C PRO A 107 5.73 24.53 4.44
N PHE A 108 4.79 23.58 4.37
CA PHE A 108 4.99 22.18 4.79
C PHE A 108 4.82 21.13 3.68
N PHE A 109 4.40 21.52 2.46
CA PHE A 109 4.03 20.56 1.41
C PHE A 109 4.64 20.83 0.03
N TYR A 110 5.36 21.94 -0.16
CA TYR A 110 6.01 22.23 -1.44
C TYR A 110 7.37 21.54 -1.54
N ILE A 111 7.50 20.56 -2.44
CA ILE A 111 8.76 19.88 -2.72
C ILE A 111 9.18 20.13 -4.17
N LYS A 112 10.41 20.61 -4.35
CA LYS A 112 11.00 20.82 -5.68
C LYS A 112 11.28 19.47 -6.37
N PRO A 113 11.22 19.40 -7.71
CA PRO A 113 11.60 18.21 -8.45
C PRO A 113 12.95 17.66 -8.00
N THR A 114 13.02 16.37 -7.69
CA THR A 114 14.26 15.72 -7.22
C THR A 114 14.90 14.85 -8.30
N GLY A 115 14.21 14.59 -9.42
CA GLY A 115 14.65 13.68 -10.48
C GLY A 115 14.73 12.20 -10.04
N LYS A 116 14.23 11.87 -8.86
CA LYS A 116 14.28 10.51 -8.32
C LYS A 116 13.13 9.68 -8.89
N LYS A 117 13.44 8.45 -9.27
CA LYS A 117 12.44 7.43 -9.63
C LYS A 117 11.85 6.84 -8.36
N VAL A 118 10.56 6.59 -8.40
CA VAL A 118 9.81 5.95 -7.33
C VAL A 118 9.25 4.65 -7.87
N GLU A 119 9.46 3.57 -7.12
CA GLU A 119 8.87 2.27 -7.36
C GLU A 119 8.22 1.82 -6.07
N SER A 120 6.89 1.82 -6.04
CA SER A 120 6.15 1.38 -4.88
C SER A 120 6.12 -0.14 -4.78
N PRO A 121 6.10 -0.70 -3.55
CA PRO A 121 5.79 -2.10 -3.34
C PRO A 121 4.37 -2.42 -3.85
N PRO A 122 4.03 -3.71 -4.03
CA PRO A 122 2.65 -4.11 -4.25
C PRO A 122 1.77 -3.65 -3.09
N GLN A 123 0.68 -2.96 -3.45
CA GLN A 123 -0.31 -2.45 -2.51
C GLN A 123 -1.70 -2.96 -2.88
N VAL A 124 -2.56 -3.04 -1.88
CA VAL A 124 -3.98 -3.35 -2.05
C VAL A 124 -4.80 -2.11 -1.71
N LEU A 125 -5.71 -1.78 -2.62
CA LEU A 125 -6.78 -0.82 -2.44
C LEU A 125 -8.11 -1.57 -2.30
N SER A 126 -9.12 -0.92 -1.73
CA SER A 126 -10.50 -1.39 -1.85
C SER A 126 -11.47 -0.25 -2.03
N PHE A 127 -12.53 -0.51 -2.78
CA PHE A 127 -13.64 0.41 -3.02
C PHE A 127 -14.93 -0.30 -2.63
N THR A 128 -15.65 0.25 -1.66
CA THR A 128 -17.00 -0.21 -1.28
C THR A 128 -18.01 0.72 -1.91
N PHE A 129 -18.96 0.17 -2.66
CA PHE A 129 -19.96 0.93 -3.40
C PHE A 129 -21.31 0.92 -2.69
N ASN A 130 -22.06 2.02 -2.79
CA ASN A 130 -23.47 2.07 -2.43
C ASN A 130 -24.35 1.55 -3.59
N GLU A 131 -25.68 1.61 -3.43
CA GLU A 131 -26.63 1.15 -4.45
C GLU A 131 -26.59 1.97 -5.75
N ASN A 132 -26.13 3.22 -5.67
CA ASN A 132 -25.98 4.14 -6.81
C ASN A 132 -24.61 4.05 -7.48
N LEU A 133 -23.80 3.02 -7.17
CA LEU A 133 -22.43 2.85 -7.65
C LEU A 133 -21.48 4.01 -7.28
N GLN A 134 -21.78 4.72 -6.19
CA GLN A 134 -20.85 5.68 -5.61
C GLN A 134 -20.00 5.00 -4.55
N VAL A 135 -18.74 5.39 -4.43
CA VAL A 135 -17.83 4.85 -3.43
C VAL A 135 -18.19 5.45 -2.07
N SER A 136 -18.53 4.61 -1.09
CA SER A 136 -18.77 5.00 0.31
C SER A 136 -17.57 4.75 1.21
N LEU A 137 -16.68 3.83 0.83
CA LEU A 137 -15.42 3.61 1.54
C LEU A 137 -14.30 3.29 0.56
N MET A 138 -13.22 4.05 0.65
CA MET A 138 -11.94 3.73 0.01
C MET A 138 -10.90 3.37 1.06
N THR A 139 -10.25 2.22 0.88
CA THR A 139 -9.03 1.87 1.64
C THR A 139 -7.81 1.96 0.72
N GLY A 140 -6.68 2.47 1.23
CA GLY A 140 -5.44 2.50 0.46
C GLY A 140 -4.19 2.50 1.31
N GLY A 141 -3.03 2.28 0.70
CA GLY A 141 -1.73 2.29 1.40
C GLY A 141 -1.34 1.00 2.09
N TYR A 142 -2.14 -0.07 1.94
CA TYR A 142 -1.85 -1.36 2.56
C TYR A 142 -0.84 -2.11 1.70
N VAL A 143 0.40 -2.14 2.18
CA VAL A 143 1.53 -2.81 1.51
C VAL A 143 1.45 -4.32 1.73
N VAL A 144 1.52 -5.09 0.64
CA VAL A 144 1.48 -6.56 0.66
C VAL A 144 2.86 -7.14 0.91
N ASP A 145 3.88 -6.59 0.25
CA ASP A 145 5.29 -6.94 0.48
C ASP A 145 6.14 -5.69 0.61
N LYS A 146 6.61 -5.44 1.82
CA LYS A 146 7.40 -4.26 2.17
C LYS A 146 8.85 -4.30 1.66
N ASN A 147 9.32 -5.44 1.15
CA ASN A 147 10.69 -5.61 0.70
C ASN A 147 10.89 -5.23 -0.77
N GLU A 148 9.79 -5.00 -1.50
CA GLU A 148 9.83 -4.56 -2.89
C GLU A 148 9.87 -3.03 -3.01
N GLY A 149 10.43 -2.54 -4.12
CA GLY A 149 10.47 -1.12 -4.45
C GLY A 149 11.48 -0.32 -3.61
N ASN A 150 11.35 0.99 -3.65
CA ASN A 150 12.27 1.92 -2.99
C ASN A 150 11.61 2.88 -2.00
N THR A 151 10.36 2.61 -1.61
CA THR A 151 9.61 3.42 -0.64
C THR A 151 9.87 3.02 0.82
N GLY A 152 10.81 2.09 1.06
CA GLY A 152 11.11 1.59 2.41
C GLY A 152 9.96 0.83 3.05
N GLY A 153 9.10 0.21 2.23
CA GLY A 153 7.94 -0.55 2.70
C GLY A 153 6.74 0.30 3.10
N LEU A 154 6.74 1.59 2.79
CA LEU A 154 5.63 2.51 3.02
C LEU A 154 4.71 2.55 1.80
N GLY A 155 3.41 2.58 2.05
CA GLY A 155 2.37 2.74 1.04
C GLY A 155 2.00 4.19 0.77
N GLY A 156 1.17 4.39 -0.26
CA GLY A 156 0.60 5.67 -0.67
C GLY A 156 1.60 6.82 -0.71
N VAL A 157 1.10 8.02 -0.39
CA VAL A 157 1.89 9.25 -0.42
C VAL A 157 3.10 9.20 0.51
N PHE A 158 3.01 8.54 1.66
CA PHE A 158 4.15 8.42 2.59
C PHE A 158 5.32 7.67 1.94
N GLY A 159 5.03 6.63 1.18
CA GLY A 159 6.03 5.93 0.40
C GLY A 159 6.66 6.78 -0.70
N LEU A 160 5.84 7.54 -1.43
CA LEU A 160 6.35 8.45 -2.48
C LEU A 160 7.29 9.50 -1.90
N MET A 161 6.87 10.15 -0.80
CA MET A 161 7.65 11.15 -0.08
C MET A 161 8.96 10.56 0.46
N HIS A 162 8.93 9.32 0.98
CA HIS A 162 10.13 8.64 1.42
C HIS A 162 11.13 8.40 0.28
N ALA A 163 10.66 7.85 -0.84
CA ALA A 163 11.51 7.55 -2.00
C ALA A 163 12.16 8.80 -2.60
N ILE A 164 11.47 9.95 -2.60
CA ILE A 164 12.05 11.23 -3.06
C ILE A 164 12.97 11.89 -2.02
N GLY A 165 13.09 11.33 -0.80
CA GLY A 165 13.97 11.82 0.26
C GLY A 165 13.35 12.89 1.17
N HIS A 166 12.03 13.03 1.18
CA HIS A 166 11.28 13.99 1.98
C HIS A 166 10.34 13.26 2.94
N THR A 167 10.87 12.29 3.70
CA THR A 167 10.08 11.53 4.67
C THR A 167 9.52 12.44 5.76
N LEU A 168 8.24 12.26 6.11
CA LEU A 168 7.60 13.07 7.15
C LEU A 168 8.26 12.83 8.53
N PRO A 169 8.30 13.85 9.41
CA PRO A 169 9.11 13.82 10.62
C PRO A 169 8.49 13.05 11.80
N PHE A 170 7.55 12.12 11.56
CA PHE A 170 6.94 11.29 12.59
C PHE A 170 7.21 9.78 12.38
N PRO A 171 7.20 8.96 13.45
CA PRO A 171 7.59 7.55 13.39
C PRO A 171 6.80 6.70 12.39
N GLU A 172 5.51 6.94 12.26
CA GLU A 172 4.57 6.14 11.47
C GLU A 172 4.75 6.33 9.96
N ALA A 173 5.35 7.44 9.53
CA ALA A 173 5.72 7.68 8.14
C ALA A 173 7.16 7.25 7.82
N LYS A 174 7.82 6.48 8.69
CA LYS A 174 9.17 5.95 8.47
C LYS A 174 9.12 4.44 8.25
N PRO A 175 10.08 3.88 7.48
CA PRO A 175 10.22 2.44 7.32
C PRO A 175 10.22 1.71 8.66
N MET A 176 9.53 0.58 8.73
CA MET A 176 9.45 -0.23 9.95
C MET A 176 10.86 -0.61 10.42
N ARG A 177 11.19 -0.25 11.66
CA ARG A 177 12.42 -0.69 12.33
C ARG A 177 12.08 -1.67 13.43
N LEU A 178 12.87 -2.73 13.53
CA LEU A 178 12.77 -3.65 14.66
C LEU A 178 13.09 -2.92 15.97
N SER A 179 12.30 -3.19 17.00
CA SER A 179 12.57 -2.67 18.33
C SER A 179 13.93 -3.16 18.84
N TYR A 180 14.57 -2.35 19.68
CA TYR A 180 15.86 -2.72 20.27
C TYR A 180 15.76 -4.03 21.07
N ARG A 181 14.67 -4.20 21.84
CA ARG A 181 14.36 -5.42 22.59
C ARG A 181 14.30 -6.66 21.69
N TYR A 182 13.61 -6.55 20.56
CA TYR A 182 13.51 -7.66 19.60
C TYR A 182 14.86 -8.00 18.96
N ARG A 183 15.69 -6.99 18.66
CA ARG A 183 17.05 -7.21 18.12
C ARG A 183 17.92 -7.96 19.11
N ILE A 184 17.85 -7.62 20.40
CA ILE A 184 18.56 -8.32 21.47
C ILE A 184 18.07 -9.77 21.59
N LEU A 185 16.75 -9.97 21.68
CA LEU A 185 16.19 -11.32 21.81
C LEU A 185 16.60 -12.23 20.65
N ARG A 186 16.62 -11.69 19.43
CA ARG A 186 17.09 -12.42 18.24
C ARG A 186 18.57 -12.79 18.32
N LEU A 187 19.42 -11.92 18.89
CA LEU A 187 20.84 -12.22 19.09
C LEU A 187 21.00 -13.36 20.10
N PHE A 188 20.28 -13.33 21.22
CA PHE A 188 20.28 -14.41 22.20
C PHE A 188 19.79 -15.73 21.59
N GLY A 189 18.69 -15.72 20.82
CA GLY A 189 18.21 -16.91 20.12
C GLY A 189 19.28 -17.51 19.20
N LYS A 190 19.93 -16.69 18.37
CA LYS A 190 21.02 -17.15 17.50
C LYS A 190 22.23 -17.70 18.26
N VAL A 191 22.57 -17.12 19.41
CA VAL A 191 23.67 -17.61 20.26
C VAL A 191 23.29 -18.96 20.88
N VAL A 192 22.04 -19.12 21.34
CA VAL A 192 21.54 -20.38 21.88
C VAL A 192 21.51 -21.47 20.81
N ASP A 193 21.02 -21.16 19.60
CA ASP A 193 21.00 -22.08 18.47
C ASP A 193 22.43 -22.47 18.07
N TYR A 194 23.36 -21.51 17.98
CA TYR A 194 24.77 -21.77 17.71
C TYR A 194 25.42 -22.67 18.77
N ILE A 195 25.15 -22.44 20.07
CA ILE A 195 25.67 -23.28 21.15
C ILE A 195 25.08 -24.70 21.06
N LYS A 196 23.78 -24.84 20.77
CA LYS A 196 23.15 -26.14 20.55
C LYS A 196 23.78 -26.88 19.37
N ASP A 197 23.95 -26.20 18.25
CA ASP A 197 24.50 -26.81 17.04
C ASP A 197 25.97 -27.21 17.23
N THR A 198 26.75 -26.39 17.96
CA THR A 198 28.19 -26.60 18.16
C THR A 198 28.50 -27.63 19.25
N PHE A 199 27.70 -27.68 20.33
CA PHE A 199 28.02 -28.48 21.52
C PHE A 199 27.04 -29.62 21.80
N PHE A 200 25.86 -29.63 21.19
CA PHE A 200 24.79 -30.59 21.49
C PHE A 200 24.26 -31.35 20.26
N SER A 201 24.79 -31.09 19.05
CA SER A 201 24.52 -31.93 17.88
C SER A 201 25.25 -33.27 18.03
N SER A 202 24.49 -34.35 18.24
CA SER A 202 25.03 -35.71 18.21
C SER A 202 25.59 -36.02 16.81
N PRO A 203 26.75 -36.68 16.67
CA PRO A 203 27.22 -37.15 15.38
C PRO A 203 26.17 -38.11 14.78
N ALA A 204 25.88 -37.93 13.49
CA ALA A 204 24.98 -38.80 12.75
C ALA A 204 25.40 -40.26 12.91
N GLU A 205 24.46 -41.11 13.34
CA GLU A 205 24.68 -42.54 13.52
C GLU A 205 25.06 -43.15 12.15
N PRO A 206 26.17 -43.91 12.04
CA PRO A 206 26.59 -44.47 10.76
C PRO A 206 25.57 -45.51 10.31
N GLU A 207 25.08 -45.38 9.07
CA GLU A 207 24.20 -46.36 8.41
C GLU A 207 24.76 -47.78 8.63
N LYS A 208 24.02 -48.59 9.39
CA LYS A 208 24.28 -50.03 9.48
C LYS A 208 24.11 -50.63 8.10
N LYS A 209 25.23 -50.88 7.41
CA LYS A 209 25.26 -51.75 6.23
C LYS A 209 24.71 -53.11 6.64
N LEU A 210 23.48 -53.42 6.20
CA LEU A 210 22.96 -54.77 6.22
C LEU A 210 23.89 -55.67 5.40
N LYS A 211 24.35 -56.75 6.02
CA LYS A 211 24.94 -57.91 5.34
C LYS A 211 23.81 -58.82 4.85
#